data_AF-A0A967XH62-F1
#
_entry.id   AF-A0A967XH62-F1
#
_cell.length_a   1.000
_cell.length_b   1.000
_cell.length_c   1.000
_cell.angle_alpha   90.00
_cell.angle_beta   90.00
_cell.angle_gamma   90.00
#
_symmetry.space_group_name_H-M   'P 1'
#
loop_
_entity.id
_entity.type
_entity.pdbx_description
1 polymer ?
#
loop_
_entity_poly.entity_id
_entity_poly.type
_entity_poly.pdbx_seq_one_letter_code
_entity_poly.pdbx_strand_id
1 'polypeptide(L)'
;PEGRVPDAKTIWLYRERLKEAELMEALFERLLGQIEAAGYAARKGQIVDASLVEVPRQRNTPEENRRIKAGERPEWPEHKSRQKDTQARWAFKYARKYYGYKNHVSVDRAYKVVRRYAVSDAARHESLYFETVFDERNRRRAVWADAAYDSKRRRAELAEGGYRVHIVHQNQQHRPLSEAQRATNRRWSRVRVRIEHVFATQAQMGGR
;
A
#
# COMPACT_ATOMS: atom_id res chain seq x y z
N PRO A 1 13.84 14.08 32.61
CA PRO A 1 12.58 13.38 32.96
C PRO A 1 12.46 12.09 32.14
N GLU A 2 12.79 10.95 32.75
CA GLU A 2 12.56 9.64 32.13
C GLU A 2 11.05 9.36 32.20
N GLY A 3 10.36 9.54 31.08
CA GLY A 3 8.92 9.33 30.99
C GLY A 3 8.57 7.85 31.10
N ARG A 4 7.48 7.54 31.83
CA ARG A 4 6.88 6.20 31.88
C ARG A 4 6.62 5.72 30.45
N VAL A 5 7.23 4.60 30.06
CA VAL A 5 7.01 4.01 28.72
C VAL A 5 5.52 3.65 28.60
N PRO A 6 4.82 4.14 27.55
CA PRO A 6 3.42 3.79 27.34
C PRO A 6 3.23 2.28 27.20
N ASP A 7 2.24 1.74 27.90
CA ASP A 7 1.87 0.33 27.74
C ASP A 7 1.10 0.09 26.43
N ALA A 8 0.91 -1.18 26.08
CA ALA A 8 0.22 -1.58 24.85
C ALA A 8 -1.21 -1.00 24.74
N LYS A 9 -1.90 -0.87 25.88
CA LYS A 9 -3.28 -0.33 25.93
C LYS A 9 -3.30 1.17 25.63
N THR A 10 -2.30 1.90 26.13
CA THR A 10 -2.14 3.34 25.87
C THR A 10 -1.85 3.59 24.39
N ILE A 11 -0.94 2.81 23.79
CA ILE A 11 -0.64 2.89 22.35
C ILE A 11 -1.88 2.56 21.51
N TRP A 12 -2.62 1.51 21.89
CA TRP A 12 -3.86 1.13 21.21
C TRP A 12 -4.92 2.23 21.27
N LEU A 13 -5.18 2.79 22.46
CA LEU A 13 -6.17 3.85 22.64
C LEU A 13 -5.81 5.11 21.85
N TYR A 14 -4.52 5.45 21.81
CA TYR A 14 -4.03 6.56 20.99
C TYR A 14 -4.31 6.33 19.50
N ARG A 15 -4.03 5.14 18.98
CA ARG A 15 -4.31 4.77 17.58
C ARG A 15 -5.81 4.80 17.27
N GLU A 16 -6.65 4.27 18.13
CA GLU A 16 -8.11 4.30 17.92
C GLU A 16 -8.66 5.73 17.90
N ARG A 17 -8.19 6.60 18.79
CA ARG A 17 -8.60 8.02 18.78
C ARG A 17 -8.21 8.73 17.48
N LEU A 18 -7.02 8.45 16.95
CA LEU A 18 -6.58 9.02 15.67
C LEU A 18 -7.44 8.53 14.50
N LYS A 19 -7.87 7.27 14.56
CA LYS A 19 -8.77 6.66 13.57
C LYS A 19 -10.18 7.25 13.65
N GLU A 20 -10.77 7.32 14.83
CA GLU A 20 -12.11 7.90 15.06
C GLU A 20 -12.18 9.37 14.65
N ALA A 21 -11.09 10.12 14.86
CA ALA A 21 -11.00 11.52 14.47
C ALA A 21 -10.53 11.74 13.01
N GLU A 22 -10.29 10.67 12.25
CA GLU A 22 -9.83 10.71 10.84
C GLU A 22 -8.53 11.55 10.63
N LEU A 23 -7.68 11.62 11.65
CA LEU A 23 -6.52 12.52 11.66
C LEU A 23 -5.28 11.95 10.97
N MET A 24 -5.27 10.67 10.62
CA MET A 24 -4.08 9.98 10.10
C MET A 24 -3.51 10.64 8.84
N GLU A 25 -4.38 10.98 7.89
CA GLU A 25 -3.95 11.63 6.64
C GLU A 25 -3.43 13.05 6.88
N ALA A 26 -4.13 13.84 7.72
CA ALA A 26 -3.71 15.19 8.08
C ALA A 26 -2.36 15.22 8.80
N LEU A 27 -2.12 14.26 9.71
CA LEU A 27 -0.84 14.10 10.39
C LEU A 27 0.27 13.67 9.41
N PHE A 28 -0.03 12.77 8.49
CA PHE A 28 0.92 12.33 7.47
C PHE A 28 1.34 13.49 6.56
N GLU A 29 0.41 14.29 6.04
CA GLU A 29 0.74 15.46 5.21
C GLU A 29 1.50 16.53 6.01
N ARG A 30 1.18 16.74 7.30
CA ARG A 30 1.95 17.65 8.17
C ARG A 30 3.40 17.18 8.36
N LEU A 31 3.60 15.89 8.60
CA LEU A 31 4.94 15.31 8.70
C LEU A 31 5.71 15.50 7.40
N LEU A 32 5.10 15.22 6.24
CA LEU A 32 5.74 15.46 4.95
C LEU A 32 6.08 16.94 4.75
N GLY A 33 5.20 17.86 5.14
CA GLY A 33 5.46 19.30 5.11
C GLY A 33 6.67 19.70 5.94
N GLN A 34 6.83 19.13 7.14
CA GLN A 34 8.02 19.37 7.98
C GLN A 34 9.30 18.82 7.36
N ILE A 35 9.25 17.61 6.77
CA ILE A 35 10.39 17.01 6.06
C ILE A 35 10.80 17.89 4.87
N GLU A 36 9.85 18.39 4.09
CA GLU A 36 10.13 19.29 2.97
C GLU A 36 10.68 20.64 3.44
N ALA A 37 10.13 21.23 4.51
CA ALA A 37 10.61 22.49 5.09
C ALA A 37 12.05 22.37 5.64
N ALA A 38 12.44 21.20 6.13
CA ALA A 38 13.81 20.89 6.55
C ALA A 38 14.78 20.69 5.37
N GLY A 39 14.33 20.87 4.12
CA GLY A 39 15.16 20.79 2.91
C GLY A 39 15.22 19.40 2.26
N TYR A 40 14.55 18.40 2.82
CA TYR A 40 14.51 17.04 2.26
C TYR A 40 13.43 16.92 1.17
N ALA A 41 13.66 17.60 0.04
CA ALA A 41 12.76 17.55 -1.11
C ALA A 41 12.91 16.24 -1.90
N ALA A 42 12.24 15.17 -1.43
CA ALA A 42 12.26 13.84 -2.03
C ALA A 42 11.42 13.79 -3.34
N ARG A 43 11.91 14.43 -4.41
CA ARG A 43 11.21 14.63 -5.70
C ARG A 43 12.03 14.15 -6.91
N LYS A 44 12.63 12.96 -6.81
CA LYS A 44 13.55 12.35 -7.79
C LYS A 44 12.92 11.15 -8.51
N GLY A 45 11.60 11.18 -8.71
CA GLY A 45 10.80 10.16 -9.36
C GLY A 45 10.11 9.26 -8.34
N GLN A 46 9.15 8.46 -8.77
CA GLN A 46 8.31 7.69 -7.85
C GLN A 46 8.24 6.21 -8.20
N ILE A 47 8.28 5.37 -7.16
CA ILE A 47 8.07 3.93 -7.25
C ILE A 47 6.73 3.63 -6.59
N VAL A 48 5.81 3.03 -7.34
CA VAL A 48 4.48 2.63 -6.87
C VAL A 48 4.43 1.12 -6.71
N ASP A 49 4.06 0.66 -5.52
CA ASP A 49 3.92 -0.76 -5.22
C ASP A 49 2.88 -1.01 -4.14
N ALA A 50 2.50 -2.28 -3.94
CA ALA A 50 1.64 -2.70 -2.86
C ALA A 50 2.25 -3.85 -2.07
N SER A 51 2.26 -3.73 -0.74
CA SER A 51 2.57 -4.85 0.15
C SER A 51 1.31 -5.41 0.79
N LEU A 52 1.30 -6.73 1.03
CA LEU A 52 0.26 -7.37 1.82
C LEU A 52 0.58 -7.19 3.30
N VAL A 53 -0.45 -6.87 4.08
CA VAL A 53 -0.43 -6.77 5.54
C VAL A 53 -1.37 -7.85 6.07
N GLU A 54 -0.82 -8.84 6.78
CA GLU A 54 -1.63 -9.94 7.30
C GLU A 54 -2.26 -9.53 8.62
N VAL A 55 -3.48 -9.97 8.83
CA VAL A 55 -4.17 -9.76 10.12
C VAL A 55 -4.65 -11.11 10.66
N PRO A 56 -4.92 -11.21 11.97
CA PRO A 56 -5.43 -12.43 12.56
C PRO A 56 -6.66 -12.95 11.81
N ARG A 57 -6.59 -14.22 11.38
CA ARG A 57 -7.68 -14.89 10.66
C ARG A 57 -8.90 -14.99 11.55
N GLN A 58 -10.02 -14.45 11.07
CA GLN A 58 -11.26 -14.41 11.81
C GLN A 58 -11.98 -15.76 11.76
N ARG A 59 -12.26 -16.33 12.95
CA ARG A 59 -13.09 -17.53 13.09
C ARG A 59 -14.57 -17.11 13.16
N ASN A 60 -15.27 -17.25 12.05
CA ASN A 60 -16.67 -16.90 11.89
C ASN A 60 -17.45 -18.08 11.28
N THR A 61 -18.73 -18.19 11.59
CA THR A 61 -19.63 -19.14 10.94
C THR A 61 -19.87 -18.75 9.46
N PRO A 62 -20.35 -19.67 8.62
CA PRO A 62 -20.71 -19.36 7.24
C PRO A 62 -21.75 -18.23 7.12
N GLU A 63 -22.71 -18.16 8.03
CA GLU A 63 -23.72 -17.11 8.08
C GLU A 63 -23.14 -15.75 8.47
N GLU A 64 -22.32 -15.70 9.52
CA GLU A 64 -21.61 -14.47 9.91
C GLU A 64 -20.77 -13.95 8.74
N ASN A 65 -20.08 -14.84 8.01
CA ASN A 65 -19.31 -14.47 6.82
C ASN A 65 -20.18 -13.94 5.67
N ARG A 66 -21.40 -14.46 5.48
CA ARG A 66 -22.33 -13.93 4.47
C ARG A 66 -22.74 -12.50 4.80
N ARG A 67 -23.12 -12.23 6.06
CA ARG A 67 -23.49 -10.89 6.54
C ARG A 67 -22.33 -9.90 6.40
N ILE A 68 -21.12 -10.27 6.84
CA ILE A 68 -19.92 -9.44 6.70
C ILE A 68 -19.63 -9.08 5.24
N LYS A 69 -19.82 -10.03 4.31
CA LYS A 69 -19.64 -9.78 2.87
C LYS A 69 -20.70 -8.83 2.30
N ALA A 70 -21.91 -8.84 2.85
CA ALA A 70 -22.97 -7.89 2.51
C ALA A 70 -22.76 -6.50 3.13
N GLY A 71 -21.71 -6.31 3.93
CA GLY A 71 -21.46 -5.04 4.65
C GLY A 71 -22.22 -4.94 5.97
N GLU A 72 -22.90 -6.01 6.38
CA GLU A 72 -23.62 -6.06 7.65
C GLU A 72 -22.72 -6.55 8.78
N ARG A 73 -22.95 -6.00 9.97
CA ARG A 73 -22.31 -6.49 11.19
C ARG A 73 -23.17 -7.61 11.79
N PRO A 74 -22.61 -8.83 11.99
CA PRO A 74 -23.33 -9.86 12.73
C PRO A 74 -23.62 -9.43 14.17
N GLU A 75 -24.69 -9.97 14.73
CA GLU A 75 -25.06 -9.73 16.13
C GLU A 75 -24.08 -10.46 17.05
N TRP A 76 -23.16 -9.68 17.63
CA TRP A 76 -22.16 -10.16 18.55
C TRP A 76 -22.23 -9.39 19.87
N PRO A 77 -22.01 -10.05 21.02
CA PRO A 77 -21.72 -9.36 22.26
C PRO A 77 -20.56 -8.37 22.08
N GLU A 78 -20.59 -7.26 22.82
CA GLU A 78 -19.62 -6.16 22.64
C GLU A 78 -18.16 -6.64 22.71
N HIS A 79 -17.85 -7.52 23.68
CA HIS A 79 -16.51 -8.06 23.87
C HIS A 79 -15.99 -8.85 22.65
N LYS A 80 -16.87 -9.60 21.96
CA LYS A 80 -16.54 -10.31 20.72
C LYS A 80 -16.39 -9.31 19.59
N SER A 81 -17.31 -8.36 19.50
CA SER A 81 -17.34 -7.35 18.45
C SER A 81 -16.07 -6.50 18.38
N ARG A 82 -15.45 -6.19 19.52
CA ARG A 82 -14.17 -5.45 19.61
C ARG A 82 -12.96 -6.22 19.07
N GLN A 83 -13.06 -7.54 18.94
CA GLN A 83 -11.97 -8.41 18.46
C GLN A 83 -12.10 -8.78 16.98
N LYS A 84 -13.20 -8.37 16.34
CA LYS A 84 -13.54 -8.78 14.98
C LYS A 84 -13.17 -7.70 13.97
N ASP A 85 -12.28 -8.06 13.05
CA ASP A 85 -12.07 -7.31 11.83
C ASP A 85 -13.06 -7.78 10.75
N THR A 86 -14.01 -6.91 10.39
CA THR A 86 -15.02 -7.18 9.35
C THR A 86 -14.64 -6.63 7.99
N GLN A 87 -13.52 -5.92 7.87
CA GLN A 87 -13.07 -5.25 6.63
C GLN A 87 -11.99 -6.06 5.90
N ALA A 88 -11.17 -6.84 6.61
CA ALA A 88 -10.17 -7.71 6.01
C ALA A 88 -10.78 -8.76 5.06
N ARG A 89 -10.07 -9.06 3.96
CA ARG A 89 -10.50 -10.03 2.95
C ARG A 89 -9.38 -11.02 2.59
N TRP A 90 -9.77 -12.13 1.98
CA TRP A 90 -8.84 -13.14 1.48
C TRP A 90 -8.28 -12.75 0.11
N ALA A 91 -6.99 -13.00 -0.09
CA ALA A 91 -6.30 -12.86 -1.37
C ALA A 91 -5.44 -14.09 -1.64
N PHE A 92 -5.17 -14.36 -2.92
CA PHE A 92 -4.25 -15.42 -3.35
C PHE A 92 -3.08 -14.81 -4.11
N LYS A 93 -1.86 -15.02 -3.62
CA LYS A 93 -0.63 -14.50 -4.24
C LYS A 93 0.48 -15.55 -4.08
N TYR A 94 1.29 -15.80 -5.11
CA TYR A 94 2.41 -16.76 -5.06
C TYR A 94 2.03 -18.15 -4.51
N ALA A 95 0.92 -18.72 -4.99
CA ALA A 95 0.38 -19.99 -4.51
C ALA A 95 0.00 -20.06 -3.02
N ARG A 96 -0.11 -18.91 -2.33
CA ARG A 96 -0.46 -18.79 -0.91
C ARG A 96 -1.69 -17.93 -0.70
N LYS A 97 -2.46 -18.25 0.34
CA LYS A 97 -3.63 -17.48 0.79
C LYS A 97 -3.22 -16.50 1.88
N TYR A 98 -3.61 -15.25 1.71
CA TYR A 98 -3.39 -14.15 2.65
C TYR A 98 -4.73 -13.62 3.14
N TYR A 99 -4.83 -13.24 4.40
CA TYR A 99 -6.02 -12.60 4.96
C TYR A 99 -5.62 -11.26 5.58
N GLY A 100 -6.19 -10.17 5.09
CA GLY A 100 -5.86 -8.82 5.56
C GLY A 100 -6.07 -7.75 4.50
N TYR A 101 -5.05 -6.90 4.34
CA TYR A 101 -5.09 -5.67 3.57
C TYR A 101 -3.93 -5.57 2.57
N LYS A 102 -4.03 -4.61 1.66
CA LYS A 102 -2.93 -4.11 0.84
C LYS A 102 -2.60 -2.68 1.26
N ASN A 103 -1.32 -2.41 1.45
CA ASN A 103 -0.78 -1.08 1.61
C ASN A 103 -0.15 -0.63 0.30
N HIS A 104 -0.89 0.17 -0.47
CA HIS A 104 -0.43 0.81 -1.70
C HIS A 104 0.39 2.03 -1.33
N VAL A 105 1.59 2.16 -1.88
CA VAL A 105 2.48 3.27 -1.55
C VAL A 105 3.17 3.81 -2.79
N SER A 106 3.35 5.13 -2.82
CA SER A 106 4.29 5.79 -3.70
C SER A 106 5.46 6.28 -2.87
N VAL A 107 6.67 5.89 -3.25
CA VAL A 107 7.90 6.31 -2.59
C VAL A 107 8.79 7.09 -3.54
N ASP A 108 9.52 8.07 -3.00
CA ASP A 108 10.59 8.70 -3.75
C ASP A 108 11.68 7.68 -4.10
N ARG A 109 12.06 7.66 -5.38
CA ARG A 109 13.06 6.71 -5.89
C ARG A 109 14.41 6.88 -5.19
N ALA A 110 14.87 8.10 -4.93
CA ALA A 110 16.22 8.35 -4.43
C ALA A 110 16.31 8.21 -2.91
N TYR A 111 15.37 8.79 -2.17
CA TYR A 111 15.45 8.93 -0.72
C TYR A 111 14.53 7.97 0.04
N LYS A 112 13.70 7.18 -0.66
CA LYS A 112 12.79 6.18 -0.07
C LYS A 112 11.77 6.76 0.91
N VAL A 113 11.46 8.06 0.78
CA VAL A 113 10.39 8.73 1.54
C VAL A 113 9.05 8.33 0.94
N VAL A 114 8.11 7.84 1.76
CA VAL A 114 6.72 7.61 1.34
C VAL A 114 6.08 8.96 1.06
N ARG A 115 5.53 9.15 -0.14
CA ARG A 115 4.91 10.41 -0.60
C ARG A 115 3.40 10.36 -0.60
N ARG A 116 2.83 9.18 -0.85
CA ARG A 116 1.40 8.88 -0.79
C ARG A 116 1.21 7.43 -0.37
N TYR A 117 0.08 7.13 0.24
CA TYR A 117 -0.33 5.77 0.53
C TYR A 117 -1.85 5.63 0.41
N ALA A 118 -2.31 4.39 0.24
CA ALA A 118 -3.70 4.02 0.33
C ALA A 118 -3.80 2.60 0.88
N VAL A 119 -4.85 2.32 1.66
CA VAL A 119 -5.11 0.98 2.21
C VAL A 119 -6.38 0.42 1.58
N SER A 120 -6.31 -0.83 1.15
CA SER A 120 -7.47 -1.58 0.66
C SER A 120 -7.58 -2.91 1.36
N ASP A 121 -8.75 -3.54 1.33
CA ASP A 121 -8.83 -4.97 1.64
C ASP A 121 -7.97 -5.78 0.64
N ALA A 122 -7.45 -6.94 1.06
CA ALA A 122 -6.48 -7.68 0.25
C ALA A 122 -7.05 -8.23 -1.06
N ALA A 123 -8.37 -8.38 -1.20
CA ALA A 123 -8.98 -8.91 -2.41
C ALA A 123 -9.02 -7.88 -3.55
N ARG A 124 -8.89 -6.59 -3.23
CA ARG A 124 -8.96 -5.52 -4.26
C ARG A 124 -7.79 -5.58 -5.22
N HIS A 125 -8.09 -5.26 -6.47
CA HIS A 125 -7.10 -5.20 -7.52
C HIS A 125 -6.27 -3.92 -7.40
N GLU A 126 -4.94 -4.06 -7.52
CA GLU A 126 -4.00 -2.96 -7.27
C GLU A 126 -4.16 -1.81 -8.25
N SER A 127 -4.50 -2.11 -9.50
CA SER A 127 -4.72 -1.09 -10.53
C SER A 127 -5.77 -0.03 -10.17
N LEU A 128 -6.68 -0.28 -9.22
CA LEU A 128 -7.72 0.69 -8.82
C LEU A 128 -7.18 1.83 -7.93
N TYR A 129 -5.98 1.66 -7.37
CA TYR A 129 -5.40 2.58 -6.39
C TYR A 129 -4.21 3.37 -6.93
N PHE A 130 -3.82 3.16 -8.19
CA PHE A 130 -2.64 3.83 -8.76
C PHE A 130 -2.79 5.35 -8.67
N GLU A 131 -3.94 5.85 -9.11
CA GLU A 131 -4.25 7.28 -9.19
C GLU A 131 -4.36 7.88 -7.78
N THR A 132 -4.89 7.15 -6.81
CA THR A 132 -4.92 7.55 -5.39
C THR A 132 -3.51 7.76 -4.82
N VAL A 133 -2.57 6.88 -5.17
CA VAL A 133 -1.19 6.97 -4.65
C VAL A 133 -0.23 7.70 -5.57
N PHE A 134 -0.68 8.17 -6.73
CA PHE A 134 0.16 8.90 -7.66
C PHE A 134 0.43 10.32 -7.14
N ASP A 135 1.69 10.73 -7.11
CA ASP A 135 2.06 12.08 -6.68
C ASP A 135 2.54 12.94 -7.84
N GLU A 136 1.65 13.80 -8.34
CA GLU A 136 1.95 14.78 -9.38
C GLU A 136 2.90 15.88 -8.91
N ARG A 137 3.05 16.07 -7.58
CA ARG A 137 3.98 17.06 -7.00
C ARG A 137 5.45 16.67 -7.20
N ASN A 138 5.73 15.45 -7.66
CA ASN A 138 7.08 14.96 -7.91
C ASN A 138 7.68 15.60 -9.18
N ARG A 139 8.72 16.42 -9.01
CA ARG A 139 9.37 17.18 -10.09
C ARG A 139 9.93 16.28 -11.20
N ARG A 140 10.44 15.09 -10.86
CA ARG A 140 11.00 14.19 -11.86
C ARG A 140 9.91 13.27 -12.39
N ARG A 141 9.54 13.50 -13.65
CA ARG A 141 8.53 12.72 -14.41
C ARG A 141 9.02 11.32 -14.80
N ALA A 142 9.30 10.47 -13.82
CA ALA A 142 9.63 9.07 -14.05
C ALA A 142 8.94 8.19 -13.00
N VAL A 143 8.29 7.14 -13.48
CA VAL A 143 7.37 6.31 -12.70
C VAL A 143 7.77 4.86 -12.87
N TRP A 144 8.03 4.17 -11.76
CA TRP A 144 8.26 2.73 -11.73
C TRP A 144 7.10 2.06 -11.01
N ALA A 145 6.51 1.01 -11.58
CA ALA A 145 5.42 0.30 -10.89
C ALA A 145 5.39 -1.19 -11.22
N ASP A 146 4.65 -1.94 -10.40
CA ASP A 146 4.35 -3.34 -10.68
C ASP A 146 3.44 -3.54 -11.89
N ALA A 147 3.52 -4.72 -12.50
CA ALA A 147 2.67 -5.09 -13.63
C ALA A 147 1.18 -5.08 -13.28
N ALA A 148 0.82 -5.30 -12.00
CA ALA A 148 -0.55 -5.17 -11.52
C ALA A 148 -1.12 -3.73 -11.68
N TYR A 149 -0.24 -2.73 -11.81
CA TYR A 149 -0.59 -1.36 -12.16
C TYR A 149 -0.46 -1.08 -13.67
N ASP A 150 -0.35 -2.06 -14.54
CA ASP A 150 -0.27 -1.82 -15.99
C ASP A 150 -1.66 -1.76 -16.66
N SER A 151 -1.86 -0.78 -17.52
CA SER A 151 -2.99 -0.74 -18.46
C SER A 151 -2.66 0.12 -19.67
N LYS A 152 -3.28 -0.17 -20.83
CA LYS A 152 -3.09 0.66 -22.04
C LYS A 152 -3.45 2.12 -21.77
N ARG A 153 -4.58 2.34 -21.09
CA ARG A 153 -5.07 3.66 -20.71
C ARG A 153 -4.05 4.41 -19.86
N ARG A 154 -3.54 3.77 -18.80
CA ARG A 154 -2.57 4.39 -17.87
C ARG A 154 -1.26 4.74 -18.56
N ARG A 155 -0.77 3.87 -19.44
CA ARG A 155 0.44 4.17 -20.21
C ARG A 155 0.24 5.40 -21.12
N ALA A 156 -0.93 5.54 -21.73
CA ALA A 156 -1.26 6.70 -22.56
C ALA A 156 -1.36 7.97 -21.71
N GLU A 157 -2.14 7.96 -20.62
CA GLU A 157 -2.31 9.09 -19.70
C GLU A 157 -0.96 9.57 -19.13
N LEU A 158 -0.10 8.64 -18.70
CA LEU A 158 1.24 8.99 -18.21
C LEU A 158 2.12 9.56 -19.33
N ALA A 159 2.04 9.02 -20.55
CA ALA A 159 2.82 9.53 -21.67
C ALA A 159 2.38 10.95 -22.08
N GLU A 160 1.06 11.20 -22.15
CA GLU A 160 0.47 12.52 -22.38
C GLU A 160 0.88 13.52 -21.29
N GLY A 161 0.92 13.06 -20.03
CA GLY A 161 1.47 13.83 -18.90
C GLY A 161 2.99 14.00 -18.89
N GLY A 162 3.71 13.55 -19.93
CA GLY A 162 5.16 13.69 -20.06
C GLY A 162 5.98 12.80 -19.12
N TYR A 163 5.40 11.72 -18.59
CA TYR A 163 6.08 10.77 -17.71
C TYR A 163 6.84 9.70 -18.49
N ARG A 164 8.07 9.42 -18.05
CA ARG A 164 8.78 8.21 -18.43
C ARG A 164 8.21 7.01 -17.67
N VAL A 165 7.55 6.13 -18.38
CA VAL A 165 6.81 4.99 -17.83
C VAL A 165 7.70 3.75 -17.75
N HIS A 166 7.92 3.25 -16.53
CA HIS A 166 8.71 2.06 -16.22
C HIS A 166 7.87 1.03 -15.45
N ILE A 167 6.70 0.71 -16.00
CA ILE A 167 5.81 -0.34 -15.46
C ILE A 167 6.25 -1.68 -16.03
N VAL A 168 6.60 -2.62 -15.14
CA VAL A 168 7.13 -3.95 -15.48
C VAL A 168 6.15 -4.69 -16.40
N HIS A 169 6.66 -5.31 -17.45
CA HIS A 169 5.85 -6.13 -18.35
C HIS A 169 5.43 -7.43 -17.68
N GLN A 170 4.17 -7.84 -17.87
CA GLN A 170 3.68 -9.17 -17.50
C GLN A 170 3.56 -10.10 -18.70
N ASN A 171 3.66 -11.40 -18.42
CA ASN A 171 3.21 -12.42 -19.39
C ASN A 171 1.74 -12.16 -19.71
N GLN A 172 1.39 -12.23 -20.99
CA GLN A 172 -0.01 -12.28 -21.40
C GLN A 172 -0.39 -13.72 -21.72
N GLN A 173 -1.69 -14.00 -21.72
CA GLN A 173 -2.20 -15.30 -22.09
C GLN A 173 -1.66 -15.67 -23.49
N HIS A 174 -1.00 -16.82 -23.59
CA HIS A 174 -0.34 -17.30 -24.82
C HIS A 174 0.79 -16.42 -25.38
N ARG A 175 1.25 -15.40 -24.64
CA ARG A 175 2.35 -14.54 -25.06
C ARG A 175 3.36 -14.32 -23.92
N PRO A 176 4.38 -15.19 -23.82
CA PRO A 176 5.43 -15.02 -22.83
C PRO A 176 6.26 -13.76 -23.12
N LEU A 177 6.92 -13.23 -22.09
CA LEU A 177 7.85 -12.11 -22.26
C LEU A 177 9.00 -12.47 -23.20
N SER A 178 9.28 -11.57 -24.15
CA SER A 178 10.48 -11.64 -24.99
C SER A 178 11.74 -11.40 -24.18
N GLU A 179 12.91 -11.79 -24.71
CA GLU A 179 14.19 -11.55 -24.05
C GLU A 179 14.45 -10.06 -23.79
N ALA A 180 14.10 -9.20 -24.76
CA ALA A 180 14.18 -7.76 -24.61
C ALA A 180 13.29 -7.22 -23.46
N GLN A 181 12.06 -7.75 -23.32
CA GLN A 181 11.18 -7.40 -22.21
C GLN A 181 11.73 -7.91 -20.88
N ARG A 182 12.30 -9.12 -20.83
CA ARG A 182 12.94 -9.65 -19.61
C ARG A 182 14.14 -8.82 -19.19
N ALA A 183 14.98 -8.40 -20.14
CA ALA A 183 16.12 -7.52 -19.87
C ALA A 183 15.66 -6.14 -19.35
N THR A 184 14.61 -5.58 -19.95
CA THR A 184 13.97 -4.33 -19.52
C THR A 184 13.39 -4.44 -18.11
N ASN A 185 12.63 -5.51 -17.84
CA ASN A 185 12.11 -5.82 -16.52
C ASN A 185 13.22 -5.93 -15.49
N ARG A 186 14.33 -6.63 -15.79
CA ARG A 186 15.49 -6.73 -14.89
C ARG A 186 16.05 -5.35 -14.53
N ARG A 187 16.16 -4.45 -15.50
CA ARG A 187 16.62 -3.06 -15.26
C ARG A 187 15.64 -2.28 -14.39
N TRP A 188 14.34 -2.37 -14.64
CA TRP A 188 13.31 -1.65 -13.89
C TRP A 188 13.12 -2.21 -12.48
N SER A 189 13.16 -3.54 -12.31
CA SER A 189 13.08 -4.21 -11.01
C SER A 189 14.25 -3.84 -10.08
N ARG A 190 15.47 -3.65 -10.62
CA ARG A 190 16.62 -3.12 -9.85
C ARG A 190 16.36 -1.75 -9.23
N VAL A 191 15.51 -0.93 -9.86
CA VAL A 191 15.08 0.35 -9.27
C VAL A 191 13.95 0.12 -8.28
N ARG A 192 12.94 -0.68 -8.65
CA ARG A 192 11.78 -0.96 -7.81
C ARG A 192 12.14 -1.58 -6.46
N VAL A 193 13.12 -2.48 -6.40
CA VAL A 193 13.54 -3.17 -5.16
C VAL A 193 13.87 -2.21 -4.01
N ARG A 194 14.11 -0.93 -4.29
CA ARG A 194 14.29 0.09 -3.26
C ARG A 194 13.08 0.21 -2.32
N ILE A 195 11.85 0.02 -2.82
CA ILE A 195 10.61 0.08 -2.03
C ILE A 195 10.50 -1.08 -1.04
N GLU A 196 11.10 -2.23 -1.34
CA GLU A 196 11.11 -3.38 -0.42
C GLU A 196 11.81 -3.05 0.91
N HIS A 197 12.78 -2.14 0.91
CA HIS A 197 13.38 -1.65 2.16
C HIS A 197 12.35 -0.90 3.00
N VAL A 198 11.49 -0.09 2.38
CA VAL A 198 10.43 0.65 3.08
C VAL A 198 9.44 -0.34 3.70
N PHE A 199 9.03 -1.35 2.93
CA PHE A 199 8.15 -2.41 3.44
C PHE A 199 8.80 -3.25 4.54
N ALA A 200 10.09 -3.56 4.43
CA ALA A 200 10.82 -4.29 5.46
C ALA A 200 10.91 -3.48 6.77
N THR A 201 11.21 -2.17 6.69
CA THR A 201 11.23 -1.29 7.86
C THR A 201 9.85 -1.17 8.49
N GLN A 202 8.79 -1.02 7.69
CA GLN A 202 7.40 -1.03 8.20
C GLN A 202 7.07 -2.33 8.92
N ALA A 203 7.46 -3.48 8.37
CA ALA A 203 7.25 -4.77 9.01
C ALA A 203 7.95 -4.88 10.37
N GLN A 204 9.21 -4.43 10.47
CA GLN A 204 9.98 -4.43 11.73
C GLN A 204 9.35 -3.53 12.81
N MET A 205 8.68 -2.45 12.42
CA MET A 205 7.98 -1.53 13.33
C MET A 205 6.57 -2.02 13.73
N GLY A 206 6.18 -3.24 13.36
CA GLY A 206 4.87 -3.82 13.65
C GLY A 206 3.77 -3.43 12.66
N GLY A 207 4.15 -3.06 11.43
CA GLY A 207 3.24 -2.71 10.33
C GLY A 207 2.90 -3.86 9.37
N ARG A 208 3.26 -5.12 9.68
CA ARG A 208 2.89 -6.31 8.91
C ARG A 208 2.15 -7.35 9.73
#